data_AF-A0A9D6VBN9-F1
#
_entry.id   AF-A0A9D6VBN9-F1
#
_cell.length_a   1.000
_cell.length_b   1.000
_cell.length_c   1.000
_cell.angle_alpha   90.00
_cell.angle_beta   90.00
_cell.angle_gamma   90.00
#
_symmetry.space_group_name_H-M   'P 1'
#
loop_
_entity.id
_entity.type
_entity.pdbx_description
1 polymer ?
#
loop_
_entity_poly.entity_id
_entity_poly.type
_entity_poly.pdbx_seq_one_letter_code
_entity_poly.pdbx_strand_id
1 'polypeptide(L)'
;AQRDLYYQEELHELAARHPMFRSTVTLSRPDPGWTGPTGRVTALVQERVKTVDNLAVYLCGNGGMIKDVTNFLRSKGLCPIYREKWYDDENEV
;
A
#
# COMPACT_ATOMS: atom_id res chain seq x y z
N ALA A 1 -0.60 -3.89 15.04
CA ALA A 1 -0.70 -2.92 16.15
C ALA A 1 0.51 -1.98 16.09
N GLN A 2 0.57 -0.90 16.88
CA GLN A 2 1.65 0.10 16.76
C GLN A 2 3.05 -0.51 16.93
N ARG A 3 3.18 -1.58 17.73
CA ARG A 3 4.43 -2.32 17.94
C ARG A 3 5.03 -2.95 16.67
N ASP A 4 4.22 -3.18 15.64
CA ASP A 4 4.65 -3.81 14.39
C ASP A 4 5.23 -2.76 13.41
N LEU A 5 5.20 -1.48 13.79
CA LEU A 5 5.72 -0.38 13.00
C LEU A 5 7.22 -0.22 13.23
N TYR A 6 7.94 0.01 12.13
CA TYR A 6 9.37 0.26 12.11
C TYR A 6 9.66 1.37 11.10
N TYR A 7 10.85 1.96 11.17
CA TYR A 7 11.30 3.08 10.33
C TYR A 7 10.43 4.35 10.35
N GLN A 8 9.70 4.61 11.44
CA GLN A 8 8.76 5.74 11.49
C GLN A 8 9.46 7.09 11.48
N GLU A 9 10.62 7.19 12.15
CA GLU A 9 11.44 8.40 12.18
C GLU A 9 12.07 8.67 10.81
N GLU A 10 12.64 7.65 10.17
CA GLU A 10 13.27 7.74 8.86
C GLU A 10 12.25 8.13 7.77
N LEU A 11 11.05 7.56 7.82
CA LEU A 11 9.95 7.94 6.91
C LEU A 11 9.47 9.38 7.16
N HIS A 12 9.48 9.84 8.42
CA HIS A 12 9.14 11.22 8.77
C HIS A 12 10.20 12.20 8.25
N GLU A 13 11.48 11.93 8.49
CA GLU A 13 12.60 12.74 7.98
C GLU A 13 12.63 12.76 6.45
N LEU A 14 12.34 11.64 5.78
CA LEU A 14 12.27 11.59 4.34
C LEU A 14 11.13 12.48 3.80
N ALA A 15 9.98 12.47 4.44
CA ALA A 15 8.86 13.37 4.10
C ALA A 15 9.19 14.85 4.37
N ALA A 16 9.95 15.14 5.43
CA ALA A 16 10.39 16.51 5.73
C ALA A 16 11.39 17.04 4.67
N ARG A 17 12.28 16.18 4.16
CA ARG A 17 13.29 16.55 3.15
C ARG A 17 12.77 16.62 1.71
N HIS A 18 11.72 15.86 1.39
CA HIS A 18 11.21 15.75 0.02
C HIS A 18 9.72 16.13 -0.07
N PRO A 19 9.38 17.36 -0.50
CA PRO A 19 7.99 17.83 -0.52
C PRO A 19 7.00 17.00 -1.36
N MET A 20 7.52 16.25 -2.35
CA MET A 20 6.76 15.36 -3.22
C MET A 20 6.60 13.94 -2.64
N PHE A 21 7.27 13.61 -1.54
CA PHE A 21 7.15 12.33 -0.86
C PHE A 21 6.12 12.42 0.25
N ARG A 22 5.23 11.43 0.31
CA ARG A 22 4.27 11.27 1.40
C ARG A 22 4.26 9.81 1.82
N SER A 23 4.41 9.56 3.11
CA SER A 23 4.21 8.24 3.72
C SER A 23 2.83 8.21 4.37
N THR A 24 2.14 7.07 4.29
CA THR A 24 0.93 6.81 5.06
C THR A 24 0.97 5.37 5.53
N VAL A 25 0.81 5.19 6.84
CA VAL A 25 0.73 3.89 7.49
C VAL A 25 -0.72 3.62 7.87
N THR A 26 -1.19 2.39 7.69
CA THR A 26 -2.50 1.94 8.17
C THR A 26 -2.32 0.72 9.05
N LEU A 27 -3.09 0.66 10.13
CA LEU A 27 -3.10 -0.48 11.04
C LEU A 27 -4.47 -1.17 10.97
N SER A 28 -4.49 -2.47 10.71
CA SER A 28 -5.74 -3.25 10.70
C SER A 28 -6.31 -3.47 12.11
N ARG A 29 -5.44 -3.48 13.11
CA ARG A 29 -5.74 -3.62 14.54
C ARG A 29 -4.85 -2.67 15.33
N PRO A 30 -5.22 -1.38 15.42
CA PRO A 30 -4.47 -0.40 16.20
C PRO A 30 -4.75 -0.56 17.70
N ASP A 31 -3.76 -0.21 18.53
CA ASP A 31 -3.94 -0.01 19.96
C ASP A 31 -4.51 1.41 20.22
N PRO A 32 -5.08 1.68 21.41
CA PRO A 32 -5.53 3.03 21.78
C PRO A 32 -4.44 4.09 21.56
N GLY A 33 -4.85 5.28 21.11
CA GLY A 33 -3.93 6.39 20.81
C GLY A 33 -3.42 6.44 19.36
N TRP A 34 -3.74 5.45 18.52
CA TRP A 34 -3.50 5.57 17.07
C TRP A 34 -4.39 6.64 16.45
N THR A 35 -3.78 7.56 15.71
CA THR A 35 -4.47 8.67 15.03
C THR A 35 -4.44 8.57 13.51
N GLY A 36 -3.74 7.57 12.97
CA GLY A 36 -3.66 7.34 11.53
C GLY A 36 -4.82 6.52 10.97
N PRO A 37 -4.80 6.24 9.66
CA PRO A 37 -5.79 5.35 9.03
C PRO A 37 -5.87 3.97 9.70
N THR A 38 -7.09 3.46 9.77
CA THR A 38 -7.37 2.13 10.33
C THR A 38 -7.95 1.23 9.25
N GLY A 39 -7.46 0.00 9.17
CA GLY A 39 -7.88 -1.00 8.18
C GLY A 39 -6.72 -1.58 7.38
N ARG A 40 -7.06 -2.46 6.42
CA ARG A 40 -6.08 -3.04 5.49
C ARG A 40 -5.71 -2.04 4.40
N VAL A 41 -4.50 -2.16 3.86
CA VAL A 41 -4.01 -1.31 2.77
C VAL A 41 -4.88 -1.38 1.51
N THR A 42 -5.53 -2.53 1.24
CA THR A 42 -6.46 -2.70 0.12
C THR A 42 -7.61 -1.70 0.19
N ALA A 43 -8.23 -1.53 1.36
CA ALA A 43 -9.30 -0.55 1.56
C ALA A 43 -8.80 0.89 1.44
N LEU A 44 -7.62 1.18 2.00
CA LEU A 44 -7.01 2.51 1.90
C LEU A 44 -6.70 2.91 0.45
N VAL A 45 -6.21 1.97 -0.36
CA VAL A 45 -5.96 2.19 -1.79
C VAL A 45 -7.27 2.45 -2.53
N GLN A 46 -8.33 1.68 -2.24
CA GLN A 46 -9.67 1.90 -2.81
C GLN A 46 -10.24 3.28 -2.48
N GLU A 47 -10.02 3.73 -1.24
CA GLU A 47 -10.43 5.05 -0.80
C GLU A 47 -9.64 6.17 -1.52
N ARG A 48 -8.31 6.05 -1.59
CA ARG A 48 -7.44 7.17 -2.00
C ARG A 48 -7.14 7.24 -3.50
N VAL A 49 -7.09 6.12 -4.22
CA VAL A 49 -6.79 6.10 -5.65
C VAL A 49 -8.07 6.28 -6.45
N LYS A 50 -8.29 7.51 -6.93
CA LYS A 50 -9.48 7.87 -7.71
C LYS A 50 -9.32 7.62 -9.21
N THR A 51 -8.13 7.89 -9.74
CA THR A 51 -7.70 7.65 -11.13
C THR A 51 -6.31 6.99 -11.15
N VAL A 52 -6.00 6.32 -12.25
CA VAL A 52 -4.67 5.74 -12.55
C VAL A 52 -3.93 6.49 -13.66
N ASP A 53 -4.46 7.62 -14.11
CA ASP A 53 -3.79 8.50 -15.08
C ASP A 53 -2.46 8.99 -14.49
N ASN A 54 -1.37 8.85 -15.27
CA ASN A 54 0.00 9.21 -14.83
C ASN A 54 0.43 8.54 -13.51
N LEU A 55 -0.06 7.33 -13.23
CA LEU A 55 0.33 6.55 -12.06
C LEU A 55 1.26 5.41 -12.46
N ALA A 56 2.29 5.15 -11.66
CA ALA A 56 3.01 3.89 -11.65
C ALA A 56 2.96 3.31 -10.24
N VAL A 57 2.71 2.01 -10.12
CA VAL A 57 2.49 1.35 -8.82
C VAL A 57 3.53 0.26 -8.60
N TYR A 58 4.07 0.20 -7.39
CA TYR A 58 5.01 -0.81 -6.93
C TYR A 58 4.40 -1.55 -5.73
N LEU A 59 4.29 -2.87 -5.81
CA LEU A 59 3.63 -3.71 -4.81
C LEU A 59 4.61 -4.78 -4.26
N CYS A 60 4.65 -4.90 -2.93
CA CYS A 60 5.41 -5.90 -2.20
C CYS A 60 4.62 -6.33 -0.96
N GLY A 61 4.72 -7.60 -0.59
CA GLY A 61 4.02 -8.20 0.54
C GLY A 61 3.10 -9.35 0.11
N ASN A 62 2.17 -9.74 0.99
CA ASN A 62 1.34 -10.93 0.80
C ASN A 62 0.67 -11.01 -0.61
N GLY A 63 0.74 -12.19 -1.24
CA GLY A 63 0.22 -12.41 -2.60
C GLY A 63 -1.27 -12.08 -2.79
N GLY A 64 -2.12 -12.37 -1.80
CA GLY A 64 -3.54 -11.99 -1.84
C GLY A 64 -3.74 -10.47 -1.89
N MET A 65 -2.97 -9.72 -1.10
CA MET A 65 -2.99 -8.25 -1.15
C MET A 65 -2.54 -7.73 -2.51
N ILE A 66 -1.46 -8.28 -3.08
CA ILE A 66 -0.97 -7.88 -4.40
C ILE A 66 -2.05 -8.12 -5.47
N LYS A 67 -2.70 -9.29 -5.45
CA LYS A 67 -3.79 -9.65 -6.37
C LYS A 67 -4.97 -8.69 -6.25
N ASP A 68 -5.44 -8.42 -5.04
CA ASP A 68 -6.59 -7.54 -4.79
C ASP A 68 -6.33 -6.09 -5.25
N VAL A 69 -5.17 -5.53 -4.89
CA VAL A 69 -4.78 -4.17 -5.31
C VAL A 69 -4.62 -4.10 -6.82
N THR A 70 -3.98 -5.08 -7.45
CA THR A 70 -3.81 -5.14 -8.90
C THR A 70 -5.15 -5.16 -9.63
N ASN A 71 -6.09 -5.98 -9.17
CA ASN A 71 -7.43 -6.07 -9.76
C ASN A 71 -8.19 -4.75 -9.64
N PHE A 72 -8.11 -4.10 -8.47
CA PHE A 72 -8.73 -2.79 -8.27
C PHE A 72 -8.13 -1.70 -9.18
N LEU A 73 -6.80 -1.64 -9.31
CA LEU A 73 -6.16 -0.65 -10.19
C LEU A 73 -6.51 -0.89 -11.65
N ARG A 74 -6.55 -2.15 -12.10
CA ARG A 74 -6.97 -2.50 -13.46
C ARG A 74 -8.42 -2.14 -13.76
N SER A 75 -9.31 -2.19 -12.76
CA SER A 75 -10.70 -1.75 -12.95
C SER A 75 -10.84 -0.22 -13.10
N LYS A 76 -9.79 0.55 -12.74
CA LYS A 76 -9.70 2.00 -12.96
C LYS A 76 -9.08 2.39 -14.30
N GLY A 77 -8.32 1.49 -14.94
CA GLY A 77 -7.66 1.74 -16.22
C GLY A 77 -6.30 1.04 -16.32
N LEU A 78 -5.52 1.42 -17.34
CA LEU A 78 -4.19 0.87 -17.57
C LEU A 78 -3.11 1.78 -16.97
N CYS A 79 -2.28 1.22 -16.11
CA CYS A 79 -1.07 1.85 -15.60
C CYS A 79 0.04 0.80 -15.40
N PRO A 80 1.32 1.20 -15.36
CA PRO A 80 2.40 0.30 -14.96
C PRO A 80 2.21 -0.20 -13.52
N ILE A 81 2.17 -1.52 -13.34
CA ILE A 81 2.11 -2.18 -12.03
C ILE A 81 3.29 -3.14 -11.93
N TYR A 82 4.24 -2.81 -11.06
CA TYR A 82 5.40 -3.63 -10.74
C TYR A 82 5.14 -4.38 -9.42
N ARG A 83 5.49 -5.66 -9.39
CA ARG A 83 5.28 -6.53 -8.22
C ARG A 83 6.50 -7.39 -7.99
N GLU A 84 6.81 -7.64 -6.72
CA GLU A 84 7.87 -8.56 -6.35
C GLU A 84 7.55 -10.00 -6.78
N LYS A 85 8.56 -10.73 -7.29
CA LYS A 85 8.44 -12.01 -8.00
C LYS A 85 8.04 -13.23 -7.16
N TRP A 86 7.94 -13.12 -5.83
CA TRP A 86 7.91 -14.28 -4.94
C TRP A 86 6.51 -14.79 -4.53
N TYR A 87 5.44 -14.39 -5.23
CA TYR A 87 4.06 -14.78 -4.88
C TYR A 87 3.23 -15.38 -6.04
N ASP A 88 3.88 -15.86 -7.09
CA ASP A 88 3.33 -16.93 -7.93
C ASP A 88 3.86 -18.23 -7.26
N ASP A 89 3.10 -19.05 -6.53
CA ASP A 89 2.07 -19.97 -7.01
C ASP A 89 1.15 -20.44 -5.86
N GLU A 90 -0.16 -20.25 -6.02
CA GLU A 90 -1.17 -21.15 -5.40
C GLU A 90 -2.26 -21.51 -6.43
N ASN A 91 -1.91 -21.52 -7.73
CA ASN A 91 -2.78 -22.06 -8.79
C ASN A 91 -1.92 -22.58 -9.96
N GLU A 92 -1.02 -23.54 -9.69
CA GLU A 92 -0.78 -24.58 -10.70
C GLU A 92 -1.90 -25.61 -10.52
N VAL A 93 -2.83 -25.64 -11.47
CA VAL A 93 -3.77 -26.75 -11.69
C VAL A 93 -3.22 -27.60 -12.82
#